data_AF-A0A519EWZ8-F1
#
_entry.id   AF-A0A519EWZ8-F1
#
_cell.length_a   1.000
_cell.length_b   1.000
_cell.length_c   1.000
_cell.angle_alpha   90.00
_cell.angle_beta   90.00
_cell.angle_gamma   90.00
#
_symmetry.space_group_name_H-M   'P 1'
#
loop_
_entity.id
_entity.type
_entity.pdbx_description
1 polymer ?
#
loop_
_entity_poly.entity_id
_entity_poly.type
_entity_poly.pdbx_seq_one_letter_code
_entity_poly.pdbx_strand_id
1 'polypeptide(L)'
;MPTATPTPVPSPVEPSAAAAPADHLRFHKRHAHLAPTFGTDAFALKAEAFARFFGTPTFLGAQTFLVVLWVGANLSGLVSFDLYPFILLNLAFSLQSAYAAPLILLAQTRQAARDKASADADALHREALATANEERMARAAQNTAQMLELLEQNTRLTEMTKVLTERVEALTADMHKHFV
;
A
#
# COMPACT_ATOMS: atom_id res chain seq x y z
N MET A 1 55.41 16.08 -38.71
CA MET A 1 54.68 15.08 -37.91
C MET A 1 53.61 15.80 -37.11
N PRO A 2 52.32 15.70 -37.48
CA PRO A 2 51.22 16.33 -36.75
C PRO A 2 50.76 15.47 -35.56
N THR A 3 50.52 16.16 -34.47
CA THR A 3 50.15 15.70 -33.13
C THR A 3 48.71 15.16 -33.10
N ALA A 4 48.50 13.95 -32.58
CA ALA A 4 47.18 13.36 -32.41
C ALA A 4 46.49 13.90 -31.14
N THR A 5 45.32 14.50 -31.31
CA THR A 5 44.41 14.93 -30.22
C THR A 5 43.74 13.69 -29.60
N PRO A 6 43.75 13.49 -28.27
CA PRO A 6 43.03 12.39 -27.65
C PRO A 6 41.52 12.66 -27.62
N THR A 7 40.74 11.64 -27.97
CA THR A 7 39.27 11.59 -27.94
C THR A 7 38.75 11.70 -26.50
N PRO A 8 37.66 12.46 -26.22
CA PRO A 8 37.10 12.52 -24.88
C PRO A 8 36.37 11.21 -24.53
N VAL A 9 36.75 10.61 -23.40
CA VAL A 9 36.07 9.45 -22.80
C VAL A 9 34.70 9.91 -22.27
N PRO A 10 33.60 9.17 -22.49
CA PRO A 10 32.32 9.48 -21.86
C PRO A 10 32.42 9.28 -20.34
N SER A 11 32.12 10.32 -19.57
CA SER A 11 32.03 10.26 -18.11
C SER A 11 31.05 9.18 -17.65
N PRO A 12 31.31 8.49 -16.53
CA PRO A 12 30.38 7.51 -15.98
C PRO A 12 29.06 8.21 -15.63
N VAL A 13 27.95 7.57 -16.00
CA VAL A 13 26.59 7.99 -15.64
C VAL A 13 26.53 8.12 -14.12
N GLU A 14 26.54 9.36 -13.62
CA GLU A 14 26.31 9.62 -12.21
C GLU A 14 24.94 9.01 -11.86
N PRO A 15 24.84 8.18 -10.80
CA PRO A 15 23.55 7.70 -10.34
C PRO A 15 22.73 8.93 -9.94
N SER A 16 21.68 9.19 -10.74
CA SER A 16 20.65 10.20 -10.50
C SER A 16 20.43 10.37 -9.01
N ALA A 17 20.68 11.60 -8.54
CA ALA A 17 20.58 12.06 -7.17
C ALA A 17 19.53 11.28 -6.38
N ALA A 18 19.98 10.68 -5.28
CA ALA A 18 19.19 9.93 -4.31
C ALA A 18 17.75 10.46 -4.23
N ALA A 19 16.82 9.67 -4.75
CA ALA A 19 15.39 9.89 -4.55
C ALA A 19 15.18 10.05 -3.04
N ALA A 20 14.71 11.23 -2.62
CA ALA A 20 14.32 11.48 -1.24
C ALA A 20 13.50 10.30 -0.73
N PRO A 21 13.70 9.82 0.51
CA PRO A 21 13.04 8.63 1.01
C PRO A 21 11.54 8.78 0.79
N ALA A 22 11.00 7.96 -0.11
CA ALA A 22 9.61 8.07 -0.52
C ALA A 22 8.75 7.89 0.73
N ASP A 23 8.01 8.93 1.11
CA ASP A 23 7.14 8.87 2.28
C ASP A 23 5.90 8.04 1.93
N HIS A 24 6.04 6.72 2.02
CA HIS A 24 5.02 5.75 1.66
C HIS A 24 3.74 5.93 2.50
N LEU A 25 3.86 6.53 3.68
CA LEU A 25 2.75 6.82 4.59
C LEU A 25 2.18 8.24 4.46
N ARG A 26 2.59 9.01 3.44
CA ARG A 26 2.12 10.38 3.17
C ARG A 26 0.60 10.51 3.27
N PHE A 27 -0.14 9.58 2.70
CA PHE A 27 -1.61 9.64 2.68
C PHE A 27 -2.22 9.25 4.03
N HIS A 28 -1.61 8.31 4.77
CA HIS A 28 -2.03 7.96 6.13
C HIS A 28 -1.71 9.07 7.15
N LYS A 29 -0.65 9.87 6.95
CA LYS A 29 -0.29 10.98 7.85
C LYS A 29 -1.41 12.02 7.98
N ARG A 30 -2.20 12.24 6.92
CA ARG A 30 -3.36 13.14 6.97
C ARG A 30 -4.43 12.66 7.97
N HIS A 31 -4.51 11.35 8.17
CA HIS A 31 -5.43 10.69 9.10
C HIS A 31 -4.77 10.21 10.40
N ALA A 32 -3.50 10.57 10.65
CA ALA A 32 -2.77 10.14 11.84
C ALA A 32 -3.46 10.55 13.16
N HIS A 33 -4.24 11.64 13.15
CA HIS A 33 -5.02 12.09 14.30
C HIS A 33 -6.16 11.13 14.68
N LEU A 34 -6.58 10.22 13.78
CA LEU A 34 -7.59 9.19 14.03
C LEU A 34 -6.98 7.86 14.51
N ALA A 35 -5.65 7.71 14.42
CA ALA A 35 -4.91 6.50 14.77
C ALA A 35 -4.91 6.14 16.28
N PRO A 36 -4.85 7.06 17.25
CA PRO A 36 -4.93 6.65 18.65
C PRO A 36 -6.35 6.16 18.98
N THR A 37 -6.48 4.86 19.23
CA THR A 37 -7.78 4.23 19.58
C THR A 37 -8.32 4.77 20.91
N PHE A 38 -7.38 4.97 21.82
CA PHE A 38 -7.42 5.64 23.11
C PHE A 38 -6.11 6.43 23.17
N GLY A 39 -6.07 7.64 23.75
CA GLY A 39 -4.87 8.50 23.73
C GLY A 39 -3.61 7.84 24.32
N THR A 40 -2.48 8.52 24.41
CA THR A 40 -1.24 7.93 24.97
C THR A 40 -1.24 7.74 26.49
N ASP A 41 -2.40 7.73 27.13
CA ASP A 41 -2.57 7.77 28.58
C ASP A 41 -2.81 6.38 29.19
N ALA A 42 -2.77 6.30 30.52
CA ALA A 42 -3.09 5.10 31.30
C ALA A 42 -4.46 4.48 30.96
N PHE A 43 -5.39 5.29 30.45
CA PHE A 43 -6.69 4.82 29.96
C PHE A 43 -6.56 3.90 28.73
N ALA A 44 -5.62 4.16 27.83
CA ALA A 44 -5.40 3.33 26.65
C ALA A 44 -4.84 1.96 26.99
N LEU A 45 -3.90 1.88 27.94
CA LEU A 45 -3.37 0.62 28.42
C LEU A 45 -4.46 -0.25 29.06
N LYS A 46 -5.33 0.38 29.87
CA LYS A 46 -6.50 -0.33 30.44
C LYS A 46 -7.47 -0.76 29.35
N ALA A 47 -7.79 0.12 28.40
CA ALA A 47 -8.71 -0.18 27.31
C ALA A 47 -8.17 -1.29 26.39
N GLU A 48 -6.87 -1.34 26.13
CA GLU A 48 -6.21 -2.41 25.37
C GLU A 48 -6.30 -3.75 26.12
N ALA A 49 -6.04 -3.75 27.44
CA ALA A 49 -6.21 -4.94 28.27
C ALA A 49 -7.66 -5.45 28.28
N PHE A 50 -8.64 -4.54 28.39
CA PHE A 50 -10.06 -4.89 28.27
C PHE A 50 -10.39 -5.43 26.89
N ALA A 51 -9.93 -4.80 25.80
CA ALA A 51 -10.19 -5.27 24.44
C ALA A 51 -9.63 -6.68 24.20
N ARG A 52 -8.40 -6.95 24.67
CA ARG A 52 -7.78 -8.28 24.58
C ARG A 52 -8.54 -9.33 25.41
N PHE A 53 -9.03 -8.96 26.59
CA PHE A 53 -9.79 -9.84 27.46
C PHE A 53 -11.15 -10.24 26.84
N PHE A 54 -11.92 -9.27 26.34
CA PHE A 54 -13.21 -9.52 25.69
C PHE A 54 -13.10 -10.26 24.35
N GLY A 55 -11.95 -10.17 23.66
CA GLY A 55 -11.70 -10.88 22.39
C GLY A 55 -11.35 -12.37 22.54
N THR A 56 -11.21 -12.89 23.75
CA THR A 56 -10.79 -14.28 24.00
C THR A 56 -12.01 -15.14 24.40
N PRO A 57 -12.14 -16.40 23.92
CA PRO A 57 -13.25 -17.29 24.30
C PRO A 57 -13.32 -17.60 25.81
N THR A 58 -12.24 -17.33 26.55
CA THR A 58 -12.18 -17.45 28.01
C THR A 58 -13.16 -16.54 28.73
N PHE A 59 -13.46 -15.35 28.19
CA PHE A 59 -14.43 -14.43 28.80
C PHE A 59 -15.83 -15.05 28.83
N LEU A 60 -16.28 -15.61 27.71
CA LEU A 60 -17.58 -16.29 27.62
C LEU A 60 -17.63 -17.47 28.61
N GLY A 61 -16.58 -18.28 28.67
CA GLY A 61 -16.51 -19.41 29.61
C GLY A 61 -16.59 -18.97 31.08
N ALA A 62 -15.85 -17.92 31.46
CA ALA A 62 -15.88 -17.37 32.81
C ALA A 62 -17.26 -16.78 33.17
N GLN A 63 -17.91 -16.07 32.23
CA GLN A 63 -19.25 -15.52 32.41
C GLN A 63 -20.29 -16.63 32.59
N THR A 64 -20.27 -17.67 31.75
CA THR A 64 -21.15 -18.82 31.88
C THR A 64 -20.94 -19.55 33.21
N PHE A 65 -19.70 -19.76 33.62
CA PHE A 65 -19.38 -20.39 34.91
C PHE A 65 -19.96 -19.60 36.09
N LEU A 66 -19.82 -18.27 36.08
CA LEU A 66 -20.36 -17.41 37.13
C LEU A 66 -21.90 -17.51 37.21
N VAL A 67 -22.58 -17.55 36.06
CA VAL A 67 -24.04 -17.69 35.99
C VAL A 67 -24.49 -19.05 36.52
N VAL A 68 -23.83 -20.13 36.10
CA VAL A 68 -24.12 -21.49 36.57
C VAL A 68 -23.90 -21.61 38.07
N LEU A 69 -22.82 -21.02 38.59
CA LEU A 69 -22.53 -21.00 40.03
C LEU A 69 -23.61 -20.22 40.80
N TRP A 70 -24.05 -19.07 40.30
CA TRP A 70 -25.11 -18.27 40.91
C TRP A 70 -26.43 -19.02 40.99
N VAL A 71 -26.84 -19.62 39.85
CA VAL A 71 -28.06 -20.43 39.75
C VAL A 71 -27.95 -21.63 40.69
N GLY A 72 -26.85 -22.38 40.66
CA GLY A 72 -26.62 -23.54 41.53
C GLY A 72 -26.65 -23.20 43.02
N ALA A 73 -26.03 -22.08 43.43
CA ALA A 73 -26.05 -21.62 44.81
C ALA A 73 -27.47 -21.28 45.30
N ASN A 74 -28.28 -20.60 44.48
CA ASN A 74 -29.67 -20.27 44.83
C ASN A 74 -30.59 -21.50 44.81
N LEU A 75 -30.41 -22.43 43.86
CA LEU A 75 -31.18 -23.69 43.81
C LEU A 75 -30.89 -24.62 44.98
N SER A 76 -29.63 -24.65 45.46
CA SER A 76 -29.23 -25.50 46.59
C SER A 76 -29.80 -25.07 47.95
N GLY A 77 -30.50 -23.93 48.02
CA GLY A 77 -31.06 -23.39 49.26
C GLY A 77 -30.01 -22.84 50.24
N LEU A 78 -28.72 -22.83 49.86
CA LEU A 78 -27.64 -22.22 50.65
C LEU A 78 -27.83 -20.70 50.80
N VAL A 79 -28.43 -20.07 49.80
CA VAL A 79 -28.67 -18.62 49.73
C VAL A 79 -30.01 -18.38 49.04
N SER A 80 -31.03 -17.91 49.77
CA SER A 80 -32.39 -17.65 49.22
C SER A 80 -32.54 -16.25 48.60
N PHE A 81 -31.47 -15.71 48.00
CA PHE A 81 -31.44 -14.31 47.55
C PHE A 81 -32.20 -14.11 46.23
N ASP A 82 -32.29 -15.14 45.38
CA ASP A 82 -32.97 -15.13 44.09
C ASP A 82 -33.69 -16.47 43.81
N LEU A 83 -34.85 -16.67 44.45
CA LEU A 83 -35.70 -17.85 44.23
C LEU A 83 -36.30 -17.85 42.81
N TYR A 84 -36.62 -19.05 42.30
CA TYR A 84 -37.30 -19.21 41.01
C TYR A 84 -38.53 -18.28 40.93
N PRO A 85 -38.61 -17.32 39.97
CA PRO A 85 -38.01 -17.33 38.62
C PRO A 85 -36.77 -16.42 38.37
N PHE A 86 -35.84 -16.30 39.33
CA PHE A 86 -34.56 -15.56 39.19
C PHE A 86 -34.73 -14.10 38.71
N ILE A 87 -35.50 -13.30 39.44
CA ILE A 87 -35.86 -11.94 39.02
C ILE A 87 -34.64 -11.02 38.99
N LEU A 88 -33.69 -11.20 39.92
CA LEU A 88 -32.51 -10.34 40.02
C LEU A 88 -31.52 -10.64 38.89
N LEU A 89 -31.30 -11.92 38.59
CA LEU A 89 -30.48 -12.34 37.46
C LEU A 89 -31.04 -11.80 36.14
N ASN A 90 -32.35 -11.92 35.92
CA ASN A 90 -33.01 -11.39 34.73
C ASN A 90 -32.91 -9.87 34.63
N LEU A 91 -33.05 -9.17 35.76
CA LEU A 91 -32.93 -7.72 35.80
C LEU A 91 -31.49 -7.27 35.48
N ALA A 92 -30.49 -7.98 36.02
CA ALA A 92 -29.08 -7.71 35.75
C ALA A 92 -28.74 -7.92 34.26
N PHE A 93 -29.19 -9.01 33.64
CA PHE A 93 -28.98 -9.26 32.21
C PHE A 93 -29.69 -8.25 31.30
N SER A 94 -30.89 -7.85 31.70
CA SER A 94 -31.66 -6.83 30.97
C SER A 94 -30.94 -5.49 31.00
N LEU A 95 -30.42 -5.08 32.17
CA LEU A 95 -29.60 -3.87 32.31
C LEU A 95 -28.27 -3.99 31.55
N GLN A 96 -27.60 -5.15 31.63
CA GLN A 96 -26.36 -5.40 30.91
C GLN A 96 -26.55 -5.19 29.41
N SER A 97 -27.62 -5.75 28.84
CA SER A 97 -27.94 -5.61 27.41
C SER A 97 -28.28 -4.17 27.04
N ALA A 98 -29.08 -3.49 27.88
CA ALA A 98 -29.49 -2.11 27.66
C ALA A 98 -28.31 -1.12 27.66
N TYR A 99 -27.28 -1.35 28.49
CA TYR A 99 -26.07 -0.51 28.50
C TYR A 99 -25.03 -0.95 27.47
N ALA A 100 -24.95 -2.25 27.16
CA ALA A 100 -24.03 -2.76 26.15
C ALA A 100 -24.37 -2.23 24.75
N ALA A 101 -25.65 -2.21 24.35
CA ALA A 101 -26.06 -1.78 23.01
C ALA A 101 -25.55 -0.36 22.62
N PRO A 102 -25.76 0.71 23.41
CA PRO A 102 -25.26 2.04 23.06
C PRO A 102 -23.73 2.15 23.14
N LEU A 103 -23.07 1.42 24.07
CA LEU A 103 -21.61 1.37 24.12
C LEU A 103 -21.02 0.70 22.87
N ILE A 104 -21.64 -0.40 22.42
CA ILE A 104 -21.26 -1.09 21.19
C ILE A 104 -21.46 -0.16 20.00
N LEU A 105 -22.57 0.58 19.93
CA LEU A 105 -22.82 1.56 18.88
C LEU A 105 -21.75 2.68 18.88
N LEU A 106 -21.36 3.18 20.05
CA LEU A 106 -20.31 4.19 20.15
C LEU A 106 -18.94 3.63 19.74
N ALA A 107 -18.64 2.39 20.09
CA ALA A 107 -17.43 1.71 19.64
C ALA A 107 -17.43 1.52 18.11
N GLN A 108 -18.57 1.10 17.54
CA GLN A 108 -18.74 0.88 16.10
C GLN A 108 -18.65 2.18 15.31
N THR A 109 -19.27 3.27 15.76
CA THR A 109 -19.18 4.59 15.09
C THR A 109 -17.75 5.11 15.07
N ARG A 110 -16.99 4.94 16.17
CA ARG A 110 -15.56 5.27 16.20
C ARG A 110 -14.75 4.36 15.28
N GLN A 111 -15.07 3.07 15.22
CA GLN A 111 -14.39 2.13 14.32
C GLN A 111 -14.66 2.47 12.85
N ALA A 112 -15.91 2.71 12.47
CA ALA A 112 -16.31 3.08 11.11
C ALA A 112 -15.65 4.38 10.64
N ALA A 113 -15.49 5.37 11.52
CA ALA A 113 -14.77 6.61 11.19
C ALA A 113 -13.29 6.36 10.84
N ARG A 114 -12.63 5.42 11.54
CA ARG A 114 -11.25 5.02 11.23
C ARG A 114 -11.18 4.23 9.94
N ASP A 115 -12.04 3.23 9.79
CA ASP A 115 -12.08 2.38 8.61
C ASP A 115 -12.31 3.21 7.33
N LYS A 116 -13.18 4.22 7.42
CA LYS A 116 -13.38 5.21 6.35
C LYS A 116 -12.11 6.00 6.06
N ALA A 117 -11.46 6.53 7.08
CA ALA A 117 -10.22 7.30 6.91
C ALA A 117 -9.07 6.48 6.31
N SER A 118 -8.94 5.20 6.68
CA SER A 118 -7.98 4.30 6.03
C SER A 118 -8.35 4.03 4.58
N ALA A 119 -9.64 3.80 4.29
CA ALA A 119 -10.10 3.55 2.92
C ALA A 119 -9.88 4.76 2.00
N ASP A 120 -10.10 5.98 2.50
CA ASP A 120 -9.84 7.23 1.78
C ASP A 120 -8.35 7.40 1.48
N ALA A 121 -7.47 7.12 2.44
CA ALA A 121 -6.01 7.17 2.25
C ALA A 121 -5.55 6.14 1.20
N ASP A 122 -6.08 4.93 1.24
CA ASP A 122 -5.77 3.86 0.28
C ASP A 122 -6.28 4.19 -1.12
N ALA A 123 -7.43 4.85 -1.25
CA ALA A 123 -7.95 5.33 -2.52
C ALA A 123 -7.02 6.37 -3.15
N LEU A 124 -6.62 7.39 -2.39
CA LEU A 124 -5.68 8.42 -2.85
C LEU A 124 -4.32 7.84 -3.22
N HIS A 125 -3.84 6.84 -2.47
CA HIS A 125 -2.59 6.16 -2.79
C HIS A 125 -2.69 5.41 -4.11
N ARG A 126 -3.79 4.69 -4.36
CA ARG A 126 -4.03 3.97 -5.62
C ARG A 126 -4.12 4.92 -6.81
N GLU A 127 -4.80 6.05 -6.68
CA GLU A 127 -4.86 7.07 -7.73
C GLU A 127 -3.48 7.63 -8.05
N ALA A 128 -2.69 7.98 -7.03
CA ALA A 128 -1.33 8.49 -7.23
C ALA A 128 -0.40 7.46 -7.92
N LEU A 129 -0.55 6.17 -7.60
CA LEU A 129 0.17 5.09 -8.28
C LEU A 129 -0.27 4.94 -9.74
N ALA A 130 -1.57 5.08 -10.03
CA ALA A 130 -2.09 4.99 -11.39
C ALA A 130 -1.50 6.10 -12.27
N THR A 131 -1.54 7.36 -11.83
CA THR A 131 -0.93 8.48 -12.56
C THR A 131 0.57 8.29 -12.77
N ALA A 132 1.31 7.85 -11.74
CA ALA A 132 2.73 7.59 -11.86
C ALA A 132 3.05 6.46 -12.87
N ASN A 133 2.19 5.45 -12.95
CA ASN A 133 2.31 4.37 -13.94
C ASN A 133 1.99 4.85 -15.35
N GLU A 134 0.97 5.67 -15.54
CA GLU A 134 0.66 6.32 -16.83
C GLU A 134 1.85 7.14 -17.33
N GLU A 135 2.46 7.96 -16.47
CA GLU A 135 3.67 8.71 -16.83
C GLU A 135 4.83 7.80 -17.24
N ARG A 136 5.03 6.69 -16.54
CA ARG A 136 6.08 5.70 -16.87
C ARG A 136 5.81 5.06 -18.22
N MET A 137 4.55 4.71 -18.52
CA MET A 137 4.16 4.16 -19.81
C MET A 137 4.36 5.19 -20.94
N ALA A 138 4.01 6.45 -20.71
CA ALA A 138 4.24 7.53 -21.67
C ALA A 138 5.73 7.73 -21.97
N ARG A 139 6.59 7.74 -20.93
CA ARG A 139 8.06 7.81 -21.11
C ARG A 139 8.60 6.58 -21.85
N ALA A 140 8.11 5.38 -21.52
CA ALA A 140 8.50 4.15 -22.22
C ALA A 140 8.10 4.19 -23.71
N ALA A 141 6.92 4.71 -24.04
CA ALA A 141 6.47 4.89 -25.42
C ALA A 141 7.35 5.89 -26.18
N GLN A 142 7.71 7.02 -25.56
CA GLN A 142 8.65 8.00 -26.15
C GLN A 142 10.02 7.38 -26.41
N ASN A 143 10.58 6.65 -25.45
CA ASN A 143 11.85 5.94 -25.62
C ASN A 143 11.78 4.93 -26.76
N THR A 144 10.66 4.21 -26.87
CA THR A 144 10.44 3.23 -27.96
C THR A 144 10.36 3.92 -29.32
N ALA A 145 9.70 5.08 -29.41
CA ALA A 145 9.63 5.87 -30.64
C ALA A 145 11.02 6.38 -31.07
N GLN A 146 11.85 6.88 -30.14
CA GLN A 146 13.22 7.27 -30.43
C GLN A 146 14.07 6.08 -30.92
N MET A 147 13.88 4.89 -30.33
CA MET A 147 14.57 3.67 -30.77
C MET A 147 14.23 3.34 -32.22
N LEU A 148 12.96 3.45 -32.62
CA LEU A 148 12.52 3.21 -33.99
C LEU A 148 13.12 4.23 -34.98
N GLU A 149 13.20 5.50 -34.59
CA GLU A 149 13.82 6.55 -35.40
C GLU A 149 15.31 6.28 -35.63
N LEU A 150 16.04 5.87 -34.59
CA LEU A 150 17.46 5.49 -34.72
C LEU A 150 17.65 4.29 -35.64
N LEU A 151 16.75 3.29 -35.57
CA LEU A 151 16.78 2.14 -36.48
C LEU A 151 16.53 2.54 -37.94
N GLU A 152 15.61 3.47 -38.19
CA GLU A 152 15.36 4.00 -39.53
C GLU A 152 16.59 4.74 -40.07
N GLN A 153 17.22 5.59 -39.26
CA GLN A 153 18.45 6.29 -39.63
C GLN A 153 19.57 5.31 -39.96
N ASN A 154 19.75 4.26 -39.15
CA ASN A 154 20.77 3.24 -39.40
C ASN A 154 20.52 2.50 -40.72
N THR A 155 19.25 2.19 -41.00
CA THR A 155 18.82 1.58 -42.27
C THR A 155 19.17 2.49 -43.45
N ARG A 156 18.84 3.78 -43.37
CA ARG A 156 19.15 4.77 -44.42
C ARG A 156 20.66 4.92 -44.64
N LEU A 157 21.46 4.97 -43.58
CA LEU A 157 22.92 5.00 -43.69
C LEU A 157 23.47 3.75 -44.38
N THR A 158 22.89 2.58 -44.09
CA THR A 158 23.24 1.32 -44.74
C THR A 158 22.90 1.33 -46.24
N GLU A 159 21.75 1.89 -46.61
CA GLU A 159 21.39 2.07 -48.03
C GLU A 159 22.33 3.06 -48.74
N MET A 160 22.64 4.19 -48.12
CA MET A 160 23.55 5.19 -48.69
C MET A 160 24.95 4.60 -48.92
N THR A 161 25.47 3.85 -47.95
CA THR A 161 26.79 3.20 -48.07
C THR A 161 26.79 2.14 -49.18
N LYS A 162 25.70 1.37 -49.33
CA LYS A 162 25.54 0.44 -50.47
C LYS A 162 25.60 1.18 -51.81
N VAL A 163 24.82 2.25 -51.97
CA VAL A 163 24.80 3.05 -53.22
C VAL A 163 26.15 3.69 -53.53
N LEU A 164 26.83 4.22 -52.51
CA LEU A 164 28.19 4.76 -52.66
C LEU A 164 29.17 3.68 -53.14
N THR A 165 29.09 2.48 -52.57
CA THR A 165 29.94 1.34 -52.94
C THR A 165 29.70 0.93 -54.39
N GLU A 166 28.43 0.78 -54.80
CA GLU A 166 28.06 0.46 -56.18
C GLU A 166 28.58 1.51 -57.18
N ARG A 167 28.51 2.81 -56.83
CA ARG A 167 29.06 3.88 -57.67
C ARG A 167 30.58 3.83 -57.80
N VAL A 168 31.30 3.56 -56.70
CA VAL A 168 32.76 3.43 -56.73
C VAL A 168 33.17 2.23 -57.59
N GLU A 169 32.47 1.11 -57.47
CA GLU A 169 32.73 -0.08 -58.28
C GLU A 169 32.50 0.19 -59.78
N ALA A 170 31.38 0.84 -60.12
CA ALA A 170 31.09 1.23 -61.50
C ALA A 170 32.14 2.20 -62.08
N LEU A 171 32.54 3.22 -61.32
CA LEU A 171 33.55 4.19 -61.74
C LEU A 171 34.94 3.54 -61.91
N THR A 172 35.28 2.61 -61.02
CA THR A 172 36.55 1.86 -61.09
C THR A 172 36.57 0.92 -62.31
N ALA A 173 35.44 0.25 -62.60
CA ALA A 173 35.30 -0.59 -63.78
C ALA A 173 35.41 0.22 -65.08
N ASP A 174 34.85 1.43 -65.11
CA ASP A 174 34.93 2.34 -66.26
C ASP A 174 36.36 2.86 -66.47
N MET A 175 37.06 3.23 -65.38
CA MET A 175 38.50 3.50 -65.43
C MET A 175 39.30 2.31 -65.96
N HIS A 176 39.02 1.08 -65.52
CA HIS A 176 39.74 -0.11 -65.97
C HIS A 176 39.56 -0.36 -67.47
N LYS A 177 38.35 -0.14 -68.01
CA LYS A 177 38.08 -0.23 -69.46
C LYS A 177 38.81 0.84 -70.28
N HIS A 178 39.10 2.00 -69.70
CA HIS A 178 39.74 3.11 -70.42
C HIS A 178 41.27 3.01 -70.41
N PHE A 179 41.86 2.15 -69.57
CA PHE A 179 43.31 1.94 -69.43
C PHE A 179 43.82 0.61 -70.03
N VAL A 180 42.93 -0.26 -70.51
CA VAL A 180 43.24 -1.51 -71.23
C VAL A 180 42.89 -1.34 -72.70
#